data_AF-A0A4U1FCE7-F1
#
_entry.id   AF-A0A4U1FCE7-F1
#
_cell.length_a   1.000
_cell.length_b   1.000
_cell.length_c   1.000
_cell.angle_alpha   90.00
_cell.angle_beta   90.00
_cell.angle_gamma   90.00
#
_symmetry.space_group_name_H-M   'P 1'
#
loop_
_entity.id
_entity.type
_entity.pdbx_description
1 polymer ?
#
loop_
_entity_poly.entity_id
_entity_poly.type
_entity_poly.pdbx_seq_one_letter_code
_entity_poly.pdbx_strand_id
1 'polypeptide(L)'
;HGTCSCGRCVCGRGWFGKLCQHPRKCNLTEEQSRSLCESADGVLCSGKGSCHCGKCICSAEEWYISGEFCDCDDRDCDKHDGLICTGNGICSCGNCECWDGWNGNACEIWLGTEYP
;
A
#
# COMPACT_ATOMS: atom_id res chain seq x y z
N HIS A 1 -10.81 15.78 -0.89
CA HIS A 1 -12.13 16.23 -1.40
C HIS A 1 -13.26 15.96 -0.39
N GLY A 2 -13.15 16.55 0.79
CA GLY A 2 -14.01 16.27 1.94
C GLY A 2 -13.31 16.68 3.22
N THR A 3 -13.92 16.35 4.36
CA THR A 3 -13.35 16.63 5.69
C THR A 3 -12.92 15.32 6.33
N CYS A 4 -11.66 15.26 6.77
CA CYS A 4 -11.09 14.09 7.43
C CYS A 4 -10.73 14.42 8.87
N SER A 5 -11.07 13.53 9.80
CA SER A 5 -10.71 13.63 11.22
C SER A 5 -10.46 12.22 11.77
N CYS A 6 -9.36 12.05 12.51
CA CYS A 6 -8.99 10.78 13.15
C CYS A 6 -9.06 9.56 12.21
N GLY A 7 -8.53 9.67 10.98
CA GLY A 7 -8.50 8.58 10.00
C GLY A 7 -9.85 8.26 9.34
N ARG A 8 -10.90 9.05 9.62
CA ARG A 8 -12.23 8.90 9.01
C ARG A 8 -12.56 10.14 8.20
N CYS A 9 -13.05 9.95 6.98
CA CYS A 9 -13.39 11.05 6.08
C CYS A 9 -14.88 11.08 5.73
N VAL A 10 -15.45 12.28 5.71
CA VAL A 10 -16.75 12.57 5.13
C VAL A 10 -16.52 13.20 3.76
N CYS A 11 -16.79 12.42 2.71
CA CYS A 11 -16.52 12.85 1.35
C CYS A 11 -17.58 13.82 0.83
N GLY A 12 -17.11 14.88 0.16
CA GLY A 12 -17.98 15.82 -0.52
C GLY A 12 -18.74 15.16 -1.68
N ARG A 13 -19.75 15.87 -2.21
CA ARG A 13 -20.55 15.39 -3.33
C ARG A 13 -19.64 15.03 -4.51
N GLY A 14 -19.84 13.83 -5.06
CA GLY A 14 -19.08 13.34 -6.21
C GLY A 14 -17.73 12.70 -5.88
N TRP A 15 -17.35 12.54 -4.61
CA TRP A 15 -16.10 11.90 -4.20
C TRP A 15 -16.32 10.72 -3.26
N PHE A 16 -15.41 9.74 -3.28
CA PHE A 16 -15.44 8.57 -2.39
C PHE A 16 -14.02 8.01 -2.15
N GLY A 17 -13.94 6.96 -1.35
CA GLY A 17 -12.68 6.35 -0.90
C GLY A 17 -12.32 6.74 0.53
N LYS A 18 -11.38 6.00 1.13
CA LYS A 18 -10.92 6.20 2.52
C LYS A 18 -10.51 7.65 2.81
N LEU A 19 -9.89 8.32 1.84
CA LEU A 19 -9.39 9.69 1.90
C LEU A 19 -10.12 10.63 0.92
N CYS A 20 -11.28 10.20 0.40
CA CYS A 20 -12.03 10.93 -0.63
C CYS A 20 -11.20 11.24 -1.88
N GLN A 21 -10.38 10.27 -2.28
CA GLN A 21 -9.40 10.38 -3.36
C GLN A 21 -9.94 9.97 -4.74
N HIS A 22 -11.12 9.33 -4.81
CA HIS A 22 -11.70 8.85 -6.06
C HIS A 22 -12.93 9.68 -6.48
N PRO A 23 -13.01 10.14 -7.72
CA PRO A 23 -14.20 10.81 -8.25
C PRO A 23 -15.28 9.78 -8.59
N ARG A 24 -16.54 10.01 -8.23
CA ARG A 24 -17.66 9.10 -8.55
C ARG A 24 -18.01 9.06 -10.05
N LYS A 25 -17.78 10.16 -10.75
CA LYS A 25 -17.96 10.23 -12.21
C LYS A 25 -16.60 10.03 -12.85
N CYS A 26 -16.57 9.16 -13.86
CA CYS A 26 -15.39 8.98 -14.69
C CYS A 26 -15.60 9.64 -16.05
N ASN A 27 -14.58 10.36 -16.53
CA ASN A 27 -14.57 11.01 -17.84
C ASN A 27 -13.73 10.23 -18.86
N LEU A 28 -13.23 9.05 -18.50
CA LEU A 28 -12.48 8.15 -19.37
C LEU A 28 -13.42 7.09 -19.96
N THR A 29 -13.08 6.57 -21.15
CA THR A 29 -13.70 5.33 -21.63
C THR A 29 -13.25 4.15 -20.78
N GLU A 30 -13.94 3.02 -20.91
CA GLU A 30 -13.55 1.80 -20.19
C GLU A 30 -12.15 1.35 -20.58
N GLU A 31 -11.80 1.40 -21.87
CA GLU A 31 -10.48 1.02 -22.37
C GLU A 31 -9.38 1.94 -21.83
N GLN A 32 -9.61 3.26 -21.83
CA GLN A 32 -8.67 4.23 -21.28
C GLN A 32 -8.48 4.07 -19.77
N SER A 33 -9.56 3.82 -19.04
CA SER A 33 -9.48 3.56 -17.61
C SER A 33 -8.69 2.27 -17.35
N ARG A 34 -8.98 1.19 -18.08
CA ARG A 34 -8.31 -0.10 -17.92
C ARG A 34 -6.83 -0.02 -18.23
N SER A 35 -6.43 0.67 -19.31
CA SER A 35 -5.01 0.77 -19.70
C SER A 35 -4.14 1.49 -18.67
N LEU A 36 -4.74 2.33 -17.82
CA LEU A 36 -4.03 3.03 -16.73
C LEU A 36 -3.93 2.20 -15.44
N CYS A 37 -4.60 1.06 -15.36
CA CYS A 37 -4.63 0.18 -14.20
C CYS A 37 -3.94 -1.16 -14.45
N GLU A 38 -3.43 -1.38 -15.66
CA GLU A 38 -2.79 -2.63 -16.07
C GLU A 38 -1.31 -2.58 -15.66
N SER A 39 -0.87 -3.52 -14.82
CA SER A 39 0.54 -3.63 -14.43
C SER A 39 1.38 -4.17 -15.59
N ALA A 40 2.71 -4.17 -15.42
CA ALA A 40 3.66 -4.58 -16.47
C ALA A 40 3.46 -6.03 -16.98
N ASP A 41 2.82 -6.87 -16.18
CA ASP A 41 2.45 -8.26 -16.49
C ASP A 41 1.10 -8.40 -17.21
N GLY A 42 0.42 -7.29 -17.52
CA GLY A 42 -0.89 -7.28 -18.19
C GLY A 42 -2.08 -7.52 -17.26
N VAL A 43 -1.84 -7.58 -15.94
CA VAL A 43 -2.91 -7.85 -14.96
C VAL A 43 -3.49 -6.54 -14.46
N LEU A 44 -4.82 -6.43 -14.44
CA LEU A 44 -5.47 -5.26 -13.86
C LEU A 44 -5.30 -5.25 -12.34
N CYS A 45 -4.71 -4.16 -11.83
CA CYS A 45 -4.47 -3.96 -10.39
C CYS A 45 -3.86 -5.18 -9.71
N SER A 46 -2.93 -5.85 -10.42
CA SER A 46 -2.24 -7.07 -9.99
C SER A 46 -3.17 -8.18 -9.46
N GLY A 47 -4.46 -8.15 -9.83
CA GLY A 47 -5.49 -9.07 -9.36
C GLY A 47 -5.95 -8.84 -7.91
N LYS A 48 -5.37 -7.85 -7.20
CA LYS A 48 -5.64 -7.57 -5.77
C LYS A 48 -6.52 -6.32 -5.56
N GLY A 49 -7.20 -5.87 -6.61
CA GLY A 49 -8.04 -4.68 -6.57
C GLY A 49 -8.97 -4.53 -7.76
N SER A 50 -9.63 -3.38 -7.82
CA SER A 50 -10.50 -2.99 -8.92
C SER A 50 -10.04 -1.67 -9.53
N CYS A 51 -10.14 -1.56 -10.85
CA CYS A 51 -9.80 -0.31 -11.54
C CYS A 51 -11.00 0.65 -11.53
N HIS A 52 -10.77 1.88 -11.07
CA HIS A 52 -11.76 2.94 -11.13
C HIS A 52 -11.15 4.22 -11.69
N CYS A 53 -11.56 4.57 -12.90
CA CYS A 53 -11.15 5.79 -13.59
C CYS A 53 -9.63 5.98 -13.67
N GLY A 54 -8.94 4.92 -14.08
CA GLY A 54 -7.48 4.88 -14.23
C GLY A 54 -6.72 4.86 -12.92
N LYS A 55 -7.35 4.45 -11.81
CA LYS A 55 -6.69 4.21 -10.53
C LYS A 55 -7.15 2.90 -9.93
N CYS A 56 -6.21 2.12 -9.42
CA CYS A 56 -6.55 0.93 -8.67
C CYS A 56 -7.09 1.28 -7.28
N ILE A 57 -8.11 0.54 -6.89
CA ILE A 57 -8.67 0.51 -5.53
C ILE A 57 -8.39 -0.89 -5.01
N CYS A 58 -7.39 -1.00 -4.14
CA CYS A 58 -6.97 -2.28 -3.55
C CYS A 58 -8.04 -2.84 -2.61
N SER A 59 -8.08 -4.17 -2.50
CA SER A 59 -9.06 -4.87 -1.67
C SER A 59 -8.99 -4.41 -0.22
N ALA A 60 -10.14 -4.04 0.35
CA ALA A 60 -10.22 -3.63 1.75
C ALA A 60 -10.05 -4.80 2.73
N GLU A 61 -10.24 -6.04 2.26
CA GLU A 61 -10.03 -7.26 3.05
C GLU A 61 -8.53 -7.51 3.31
N GLU A 62 -7.67 -6.94 2.47
CA GLU A 62 -6.23 -7.11 2.50
C GLU A 62 -5.53 -5.78 2.81
N TRP A 63 -5.62 -5.34 4.06
CA TRP A 63 -5.07 -4.03 4.48
C TRP A 63 -3.55 -3.88 4.29
N TYR A 64 -2.84 -5.00 4.13
CA TYR A 64 -1.41 -5.09 3.85
C TYR A 64 -1.09 -5.00 2.35
N ILE A 65 -2.10 -4.89 1.47
CA ILE A 65 -1.92 -4.64 0.04
C ILE A 65 -1.99 -3.15 -0.26
N SER A 66 -0.98 -2.65 -0.95
CA SER A 66 -0.87 -1.24 -1.31
C SER A 66 -0.19 -1.07 -2.69
N GLY A 67 0.19 0.15 -3.04
CA GLY A 67 0.79 0.46 -4.34
C GLY A 67 -0.21 1.02 -5.35
N GLU A 68 0.33 1.60 -6.43
CA GLU A 68 -0.46 2.20 -7.51
C GLU A 68 -1.28 1.14 -8.25
N PHE A 69 -0.74 -0.07 -8.36
CA PHE A 69 -1.36 -1.21 -9.03
C PHE A 69 -1.78 -2.30 -8.04
N CYS A 70 -1.80 -2.04 -6.73
CA CYS A 70 -2.06 -3.06 -5.70
C CYS A 70 -1.05 -4.23 -5.73
N ASP A 71 0.18 -3.92 -6.09
CA ASP A 71 1.30 -4.83 -6.29
C ASP A 71 2.17 -4.99 -5.04
N CYS A 72 2.09 -4.06 -4.09
CA CYS A 72 2.81 -4.15 -2.82
C CYS A 72 2.07 -5.06 -1.84
N ASP A 73 2.75 -6.07 -1.31
CA ASP A 73 2.27 -6.92 -0.21
C ASP A 73 3.20 -6.78 0.99
N ASP A 74 2.73 -6.12 2.06
CA ASP A 74 3.54 -5.85 3.26
C ASP A 74 3.80 -7.12 4.10
N ARG A 75 3.50 -8.31 3.57
CA ARG A 75 3.87 -9.61 4.15
C ARG A 75 5.05 -10.28 3.43
N ASP A 76 5.46 -9.73 2.30
CA ASP A 76 6.49 -10.28 1.40
C ASP A 76 7.88 -9.65 1.62
N CYS A 77 8.10 -8.95 2.73
CA CYS A 77 9.44 -8.52 3.14
C CYS A 77 10.31 -9.69 3.64
N ASP A 78 11.62 -9.41 3.73
CA ASP A 78 12.61 -10.33 4.26
C ASP A 78 12.28 -10.79 5.69
N LYS A 79 12.62 -12.05 5.95
CA LYS A 79 12.37 -12.74 7.22
C LYS A 79 13.68 -13.25 7.80
N HIS A 80 13.84 -13.10 9.11
CA HIS A 80 14.85 -13.81 9.89
C HIS A 80 14.14 -14.63 10.97
N ASP A 81 14.54 -15.90 11.12
CA ASP A 81 13.89 -16.86 12.03
C ASP A 81 12.35 -16.93 11.88
N GLY A 82 11.87 -16.75 10.65
CA GLY A 82 10.44 -16.81 10.30
C GLY A 82 9.64 -15.54 10.62
N LEU A 83 10.26 -14.49 11.17
CA LEU A 83 9.63 -13.22 11.48
C LEU A 83 9.95 -12.16 10.42
N ILE A 84 8.90 -11.52 9.88
CA ILE A 84 9.04 -10.39 8.94
C ILE A 84 9.73 -9.25 9.65
N CYS A 85 10.80 -8.73 9.04
CA CYS A 85 11.62 -7.66 9.61
C CYS A 85 12.05 -7.94 11.06
N THR A 86 12.13 -9.23 11.45
CA THR A 86 12.42 -9.71 12.83
C THR A 86 11.50 -9.10 13.90
N GLY A 87 10.38 -8.46 13.52
CA GLY A 87 9.56 -7.65 14.41
C GLY A 87 10.18 -6.31 14.86
N ASN A 88 11.33 -5.92 14.30
CA ASN A 88 12.09 -4.70 14.64
C ASN A 88 12.01 -3.63 13.55
N GLY A 89 10.98 -3.70 12.71
CA GLY A 89 10.78 -2.79 11.60
C GLY A 89 9.38 -2.92 11.03
N ILE A 90 9.05 -2.02 10.12
CA ILE A 90 7.79 -2.04 9.37
C ILE A 90 8.12 -2.52 7.95
N CYS A 91 7.37 -3.50 7.45
CA CYS A 91 7.47 -3.87 6.05
C CYS A 91 6.80 -2.79 5.19
N SER A 92 7.52 -2.33 4.18
CA SER A 92 7.10 -1.29 3.24
C SER A 92 7.39 -1.80 1.83
N CYS A 93 6.39 -2.42 1.20
CA CYS A 93 6.46 -2.94 -0.18
C CYS A 93 7.74 -3.76 -0.48
N GLY A 94 8.00 -4.79 0.33
CA GLY A 94 9.14 -5.69 0.14
C GLY A 94 10.45 -5.24 0.78
N ASN A 95 10.51 -4.03 1.37
CA ASN A 95 11.66 -3.57 2.15
C ASN A 95 11.33 -3.40 3.64
N CYS A 96 12.23 -3.83 4.51
CA CYS A 96 12.10 -3.55 5.94
C CYS A 96 12.62 -2.16 6.30
N GLU A 97 11.73 -1.32 6.82
CA GLU A 97 12.08 -0.06 7.45
C GLU A 97 12.37 -0.32 8.93
N CYS A 98 13.66 -0.51 9.25
CA CYS A 98 14.10 -0.82 10.60
C CYS A 98 13.89 0.35 11.56
N TRP A 99 13.50 0.04 12.79
CA TRP A 99 13.44 1.02 13.87
C TRP A 99 14.83 1.45 14.31
N ASP A 100 14.90 2.58 15.01
CA ASP A 100 16.16 3.13 15.52
C ASP A 100 16.95 2.07 16.31
N GLY A 101 18.24 1.93 15.97
CA GLY A 101 19.13 0.94 16.57
C GLY A 101 19.11 -0.43 15.91
N TRP A 102 18.27 -0.66 14.90
CA TRP A 102 18.25 -1.90 14.11
C TRP A 102 18.74 -1.69 12.68
N ASN A 103 19.34 -2.72 12.10
CA ASN A 103 19.83 -2.74 10.73
C ASN A 103 19.83 -4.17 10.17
N GLY A 104 20.25 -4.35 8.92
CA GLY A 104 20.11 -5.58 8.17
C GLY A 104 18.85 -5.56 7.31
N ASN A 105 18.79 -6.42 6.30
CA ASN A 105 17.67 -6.45 5.35
C ASN A 105 16.36 -6.89 6.02
N ALA A 106 16.46 -7.69 7.09
CA ALA A 106 15.33 -8.13 7.91
C ALA A 106 15.36 -7.50 9.31
N CYS A 107 16.09 -6.39 9.52
CA CYS A 107 16.26 -5.74 10.84
C CYS A 107 16.74 -6.70 11.94
N GLU A 108 17.61 -7.64 11.58
CA GLU A 108 18.12 -8.70 12.45
C GLU A 108 19.37 -8.29 13.24
N ILE A 109 19.99 -7.15 12.91
CA ILE A 109 21.21 -6.66 13.54
C ILE A 109 20.88 -5.53 14.51
N TRP A 110 21.12 -5.75 15.81
CA TRP A 110 21.09 -4.68 16.81
C TRP A 110 22.41 -3.89 16.77
N LEU A 111 22.32 -2.60 16.46
CA LEU A 111 23.45 -1.67 16.40
C LEU A 111 23.71 -0.94 17.71
N GLY A 112 23.01 -1.31 18.78
CA GLY A 112 22.93 -0.58 20.05
C GLY A 112 24.14 0.30 20.35
N THR A 113 23.87 1.57 20.65
CA THR A 113 24.78 2.26 21.56
C THR A 113 24.73 1.48 22.86
N GLU A 114 25.89 1.00 23.33
CA GLU A 114 26.01 0.57 24.71
C GLU A 114 25.49 1.73 25.57
N TYR A 115 24.45 1.50 26.36
CA TYR A 115 24.13 2.42 27.45
C TYR A 115 25.36 2.42 28.37
N PRO A 116 25.95 3.60 28.68
CA PRO A 116 27.05 3.68 29.64
C PRO A 116 26.62 3.21 31.04
#